data_AF-A0A5J4K4C3-F1
#
_entry.id   AF-A0A5J4K4C3-F1
#
_cell.length_a   1.000
_cell.length_b   1.000
_cell.length_c   1.000
_cell.angle_alpha   90.00
_cell.angle_beta   90.00
_cell.angle_gamma   90.00
#
_symmetry.space_group_name_H-M   'P 1'
#
loop_
_entity.id
_entity.type
_entity.pdbx_description
1 polymer ?
#
loop_
_entity_poly.entity_id
_entity_poly.type
_entity_poly.pdbx_seq_one_letter_code
_entity_poly.pdbx_strand_id
1 'polypeptide(L)'
;MSERIPREGDQRTVKRTGRLLAKESGLRASIGGEEHPYVRCVIADLNDPKRHFDCRVLDEQDLPVAIGELITLEVIRAITDRRSGQVRFDCRWVR
;
A
#
# COMPACT_ATOMS: atom_id res chain seq x y z
N MET A 1 -34.30 -17.72 11.76
CA MET A 1 -32.83 -17.84 11.78
C MET A 1 -32.28 -16.55 11.21
N SER A 2 -31.96 -15.59 12.08
CA SER A 2 -31.54 -14.25 11.64
C SER A 2 -30.05 -14.25 11.31
N GLU A 3 -29.77 -13.91 10.06
CA GLU A 3 -28.43 -13.72 9.52
C GLU A 3 -27.68 -12.68 10.37
N ARG A 4 -26.55 -13.09 10.93
CA ARG A 4 -25.73 -12.21 11.77
C ARG A 4 -25.08 -11.17 10.86
N ILE A 5 -25.59 -9.95 10.91
CA ILE A 5 -24.91 -8.75 10.41
C ILE A 5 -23.58 -8.64 11.18
N PRO A 6 -22.41 -8.67 10.51
CA PRO A 6 -21.14 -8.45 11.20
C PRO A 6 -21.11 -7.01 11.73
N ARG A 7 -20.94 -6.88 13.05
CA ARG A 7 -20.88 -5.62 13.79
C ARG A 7 -19.59 -4.87 13.44
N GLU A 8 -19.72 -3.56 13.27
CA GLU A 8 -18.61 -2.60 13.23
C GLU A 8 -17.66 -2.83 14.43
N GLY A 9 -16.36 -2.94 14.14
CA GLY A 9 -15.33 -3.17 15.17
C GLY A 9 -14.10 -3.95 14.69
N ASP A 10 -14.13 -4.51 13.48
CA ASP A 10 -12.95 -5.11 12.87
C ASP A 10 -12.19 -4.01 12.13
N GLN A 11 -11.23 -3.35 12.80
CA GLN A 11 -10.15 -2.67 12.10
C GLN A 11 -9.31 -3.75 11.40
N ARG A 12 -9.87 -4.34 10.34
CA ARG A 12 -9.15 -5.18 9.40
C ARG A 12 -8.15 -4.26 8.76
N THR A 13 -6.93 -4.25 9.27
CA THR A 13 -5.80 -3.71 8.53
C THR A 13 -5.77 -4.45 7.20
N VAL A 14 -6.11 -3.73 6.13
CA VAL A 14 -6.30 -4.33 4.81
C VAL A 14 -4.92 -4.68 4.28
N LYS A 15 -4.53 -5.94 4.39
CA LYS A 15 -3.29 -6.44 3.79
C LYS A 15 -3.51 -6.63 2.29
N ARG A 16 -2.57 -6.14 1.50
CA ARG A 16 -2.48 -6.36 0.06
C ARG A 16 -1.20 -7.12 -0.23
N THR A 17 -1.35 -8.30 -0.79
CA THR A 17 -0.24 -9.09 -1.31
C THR A 17 -0.26 -8.98 -2.83
N GLY A 18 0.90 -8.69 -3.41
CA GLY A 18 1.02 -8.52 -4.84
C GLY A 18 2.46 -8.69 -5.30
N ARG A 19 2.63 -8.72 -6.62
CA ARG A 19 3.95 -8.83 -7.24
C ARG A 19 4.54 -7.44 -7.40
N LEU A 20 5.74 -7.21 -6.88
CA LEU A 20 6.41 -5.93 -6.97
C LEU A 20 6.83 -5.66 -8.42
N LEU A 21 6.24 -4.65 -9.06
CA LEU A 21 6.53 -4.28 -10.44
C LEU A 21 7.58 -3.16 -10.54
N ALA A 22 7.52 -2.21 -9.61
CA ALA A 22 8.42 -1.07 -9.54
C ALA A 22 8.66 -0.70 -8.08
N LYS A 23 9.87 -0.25 -7.75
CA LYS A 23 10.17 0.43 -6.49
C LYS A 23 11.14 1.58 -6.71
N GLU A 24 10.97 2.64 -5.94
CA GLU A 24 11.84 3.81 -5.89
C GLU A 24 12.06 4.17 -4.42
N SER A 25 13.32 4.07 -4.01
CA SER A 25 13.76 4.21 -2.62
C SER A 25 14.39 5.59 -2.39
N GLY A 26 14.53 6.00 -1.11
CA GLY A 26 15.14 7.29 -0.75
C GLY A 26 14.24 8.51 -0.97
N LEU A 27 12.93 8.33 -1.14
CA LEU A 27 11.97 9.43 -1.28
C LEU A 27 11.55 10.00 0.08
N ARG A 28 11.06 11.23 0.09
CA ARG A 28 10.57 11.93 1.29
C ARG A 28 9.26 12.65 1.02
N ALA A 29 8.33 12.57 1.95
CA ALA A 29 7.06 13.27 1.90
C ALA A 29 6.81 14.04 3.19
N SER A 30 6.31 15.26 3.07
CA SER A 30 5.79 16.01 4.21
C SER A 30 4.38 15.51 4.55
N ILE A 31 4.22 14.90 5.72
CA ILE A 31 2.95 14.37 6.22
C ILE A 31 2.72 14.99 7.59
N GLY A 32 1.62 15.74 7.76
CA GLY A 32 1.32 16.39 9.04
C GLY A 32 2.30 17.48 9.48
N GLY A 33 3.16 17.95 8.57
CA GLY A 33 4.22 18.92 8.88
C GLY A 33 5.59 18.29 9.19
N GLU A 34 5.66 16.96 9.24
CA GLU A 34 6.91 16.21 9.45
C GLU A 34 7.38 15.57 8.14
N GLU A 35 8.70 15.49 7.93
CA GLU A 35 9.28 14.78 6.79
C GLU A 35 9.42 13.29 7.11
N HIS A 36 8.71 12.45 6.36
CA HIS A 36 8.80 11.00 6.48
C HIS A 36 9.52 10.42 5.26
N PRO A 37 10.55 9.59 5.44
CA PRO A 37 11.08 8.79 4.36
C PRO A 37 10.01 7.81 3.89
N TYR A 38 10.02 7.49 2.60
CA TYR A 38 9.14 6.47 2.06
C TYR A 38 9.76 5.79 0.85
N VAL A 39 9.27 4.58 0.57
CA VAL A 39 9.52 3.88 -0.69
C VAL A 39 8.25 3.91 -1.53
N ARG A 40 8.35 4.42 -2.75
CA ARG A 40 7.26 4.30 -3.72
C ARG A 40 7.36 2.95 -4.36
N CYS A 41 6.26 2.21 -4.45
CA CYS A 41 6.23 0.97 -5.18
C CYS A 41 4.92 0.78 -5.94
N VAL A 42 4.99 -0.03 -7.00
CA VAL A 42 3.81 -0.47 -7.73
C VAL A 42 3.71 -1.98 -7.56
N ILE A 43 2.56 -2.46 -7.10
CA ILE A 43 2.31 -3.89 -6.97
C ILE A 43 1.18 -4.32 -7.90
N ALA A 44 1.33 -5.45 -8.59
CA ALA A 44 0.25 -6.12 -9.30
C ALA A 44 -0.53 -7.00 -8.33
N ASP A 45 -1.86 -6.98 -8.38
CA ASP A 45 -2.69 -7.88 -7.57
C ASP A 45 -2.34 -9.34 -7.87
N LEU A 46 -2.32 -10.18 -6.82
CA LEU A 46 -2.05 -11.60 -6.98
C LEU A 46 -3.16 -12.33 -7.76
N ASN A 47 -4.41 -11.90 -7.62
CA ASN A 47 -5.57 -12.52 -8.26
C ASN A 47 -5.90 -11.91 -9.63
N ASP A 48 -5.58 -10.62 -9.81
CA ASP A 48 -5.75 -9.92 -11.09
C ASP A 48 -4.49 -9.11 -11.45
N PRO A 49 -3.53 -9.70 -12.19
CA PRO A 49 -2.25 -9.06 -12.47
C PRO A 49 -2.38 -7.81 -13.38
N LYS A 50 -3.53 -7.59 -14.01
CA LYS A 50 -3.84 -6.35 -14.75
C LYS A 50 -4.13 -5.17 -13.83
N ARG A 51 -4.49 -5.44 -12.57
CA ARG A 51 -4.77 -4.42 -11.57
C ARG A 51 -3.49 -4.06 -10.85
N HIS A 52 -3.03 -2.84 -11.10
CA HIS A 52 -1.85 -2.29 -10.45
C HIS A 52 -2.27 -1.34 -9.31
N PHE A 53 -1.52 -1.35 -8.23
CA PHE A 53 -1.70 -0.45 -7.09
C PHE A 53 -0.45 0.39 -6.91
N ASP A 54 -0.61 1.71 -6.92
CA ASP A 54 0.44 2.64 -6.51
C ASP A 54 0.46 2.68 -4.97
N CYS A 55 1.57 2.26 -4.41
CA CYS A 55 1.78 2.11 -2.98
C CYS A 55 2.92 3.02 -2.52
N ARG A 56 2.75 3.58 -1.34
CA ARG A 56 3.76 4.38 -0.66
C ARG A 56 4.00 3.75 0.69
N VAL A 57 5.14 3.09 0.85
CA VAL A 57 5.53 2.50 2.14
C VAL A 57 6.18 3.56 2.99
N LEU A 58 5.49 3.98 4.05
CA LEU A 58 5.95 5.04 4.95
C LEU A 58 7.01 4.53 5.92
N ASP A 59 7.86 5.45 6.36
CA ASP A 59 8.91 5.27 7.37
C ASP A 59 9.98 4.23 7.00
N GLU A 60 10.07 3.88 5.71
CA GLU A 60 11.05 2.97 5.14
C GLU A 60 11.96 3.72 4.15
N GLN A 61 13.27 3.47 4.22
CA GLN A 61 14.24 4.07 3.29
C GLN A 61 14.48 3.20 2.05
N ASP A 62 14.43 1.88 2.22
CA ASP A 62 14.47 0.89 1.13
C ASP A 62 13.66 -0.35 1.54
N LEU A 63 13.20 -1.12 0.55
CA LEU A 63 12.53 -2.40 0.76
C LEU A 63 13.45 -3.54 0.31
N PRO A 64 13.76 -4.55 1.14
CA PRO A 64 14.60 -5.69 0.77
C PRO A 64 13.85 -6.72 -0.10
N VAL A 65 12.94 -6.26 -0.96
CA VAL A 65 12.18 -7.05 -1.92
C VAL A 65 12.60 -6.65 -3.33
N ALA A 66 12.93 -7.64 -4.15
CA ALA A 66 13.32 -7.42 -5.54
C ALA A 66 12.10 -7.22 -6.44
N ILE A 67 12.28 -6.52 -7.56
CA ILE A 67 11.27 -6.44 -8.62
C ILE A 67 10.97 -7.86 -9.12
N GLY A 68 9.69 -8.21 -9.24
CA GLY A 68 9.19 -9.53 -9.64
C GLY A 68 8.82 -10.44 -8.47
N GLU A 69 9.25 -10.12 -7.26
CA GLU A 69 8.95 -10.89 -6.05
C GLU A 69 7.60 -10.50 -5.44
N LEU A 70 7.07 -11.39 -4.59
CA LEU A 70 5.85 -11.10 -3.83
C LEU A 70 6.17 -10.20 -2.65
N ILE A 71 5.33 -9.19 -2.45
CA ILE A 71 5.38 -8.30 -1.29
C ILE A 71 3.99 -8.23 -0.64
N THR A 72 3.97 -8.20 0.68
CA THR A 72 2.74 -7.95 1.45
C THR A 72 2.85 -6.60 2.14
N LEU A 73 1.87 -5.75 1.88
CA LEU A 73 1.76 -4.40 2.41
C LEU A 73 0.48 -4.28 3.22
N GLU A 74 0.55 -3.65 4.38
CA GLU A 74 -0.61 -3.29 5.17
C GLU A 74 -1.05 -1.89 4.81
N VAL A 75 -2.27 -1.74 4.27
CA VAL A 75 -2.81 -0.45 3.87
C VAL A 75 -3.22 0.33 5.12
N ILE A 76 -2.59 1.48 5.32
CA ILE A 76 -2.92 2.44 6.37
C ILE A 76 -4.08 3.32 5.92
N ARG A 77 -4.00 3.86 4.69
CA ARG A 77 -5.06 4.69 4.10
C ARG A 77 -4.98 4.72 2.58
N ALA A 78 -6.13 4.92 1.94
CA ALA A 78 -6.22 5.21 0.51
C ALA A 78 -6.30 6.72 0.29
N ILE A 79 -5.48 7.22 -0.62
CA ILE A 79 -5.42 8.62 -1.04
C ILE A 79 -5.82 8.66 -2.51
N THR A 80 -6.96 9.25 -2.79
CA THR A 80 -7.39 9.49 -4.16
C THR A 80 -6.95 10.88 -4.58
N ASP A 81 -6.06 10.95 -5.57
CA ASP A 81 -5.76 12.21 -6.22
C ASP A 81 -6.96 12.60 -7.11
N ARG A 82 -7.67 13.66 -6.74
CA ARG A 82 -8.87 14.11 -7.47
C ARG A 82 -8.56 14.73 -8.84
N ARG A 83 -7.31 15.14 -9.10
CA ARG A 83 -6.92 15.75 -10.37
C ARG A 83 -6.59 14.69 -11.42
N SER A 84 -5.91 13.63 -11.01
CA SER A 84 -5.51 12.51 -11.88
C SER A 84 -6.47 11.32 -11.82
N GLY A 85 -7.38 11.28 -10.84
CA GLY A 85 -8.26 10.13 -10.59
C GLY A 85 -7.51 8.89 -10.08
N GLN A 86 -6.22 9.03 -9.77
CA GLN A 86 -5.37 7.91 -9.36
C GLN A 86 -5.53 7.65 -7.87
N VAL A 87 -5.67 6.38 -7.50
CA VAL A 87 -5.69 5.95 -6.10
C VAL A 87 -4.30 5.47 -5.72
N ARG A 88 -3.72 6.10 -4.70
CA ARG A 88 -2.48 5.70 -4.06
C ARG A 88 -2.76 5.20 -2.66
N PHE A 89 -2.07 4.15 -2.24
CA PHE A 89 -2.21 3.60 -0.89
C PHE A 89 -0.99 3.96 -0.06
N ASP A 90 -1.20 4.62 1.08
CA ASP A 90 -0.18 4.66 2.12
C ASP A 90 -0.20 3.32 2.84
N CYS A 91 0.96 2.69 2.88
CA CYS A 91 1.14 1.35 3.39
C CYS A 91 2.25 1.31 4.43
N ARG A 92 2.21 0.25 5.23
CA ARG A 92 3.34 -0.24 6.00
C ARG A 92 3.80 -1.56 5.42
N TRP A 93 5.10 -1.80 5.37
CA TRP A 93 5.61 -3.10 4.98
C TRP A 93 5.43 -4.11 6.11
N VAL A 94 4.86 -5.26 5.78
CA VAL A 94 4.69 -6.38 6.72
C VAL A 94 5.63 -7.49 6.27
N ARG A 95 6.61 -7.77 7.13
CA ARG A 95 7.56 -8.88 6.99
C ARG A 95 6.94 -10.22 7.40
#